data_AF-A0A1A2DG88-F1
#
_entry.id   AF-A0A1A2DG88-F1
#
_cell.length_a   1.000
_cell.length_b   1.000
_cell.length_c   1.000
_cell.angle_alpha   90.00
_cell.angle_beta   90.00
_cell.angle_gamma   90.00
#
_symmetry.space_group_name_H-M   'P 1'
#
loop_
_entity.id
_entity.type
_entity.pdbx_description
1 polymer ?
#
loop_
_entity_poly.entity_id
_entity_poly.type
_entity_poly.pdbx_seq_one_letter_code
_entity_poly.pdbx_strand_id
1 'polypeptide(L)'
;MTAPGPWVEQWLSPERFHTYTRLAGGDRTRALDLHEWNTQLNAALLHDFAHLEVGLRNFYDRALMSAVQPGDAHWTDPASFAALFPAVPGNDARTHADLALSRRKAGGPSAPPGKLLAELTFGFWVLMTSSRHTTLLWTPHLEAFYPAGSQRPKTHFGLDDMRKARNRVAHHEPVRVSDVNILIRRMRRYAGYISADLGRYIRQTRTVDALLHSRP
;
A
#
# COMPACT_ATOMS: atom_id res chain seq x y z
N MET A 1 -7.03 -17.69 -34.22
CA MET A 1 -7.14 -18.44 -32.95
C MET A 1 -8.59 -18.86 -32.77
N THR A 2 -8.84 -20.07 -32.27
CA THR A 2 -10.19 -20.52 -31.91
C THR A 2 -10.71 -19.70 -30.73
N ALA A 3 -12.02 -19.37 -30.73
CA ALA A 3 -12.61 -18.61 -29.64
C ALA A 3 -12.45 -19.34 -28.29
N PRO A 4 -12.22 -18.62 -27.17
CA PRO A 4 -12.02 -19.27 -25.87
C PRO A 4 -13.21 -20.13 -25.47
N GLY A 5 -12.94 -21.40 -25.14
CA GLY A 5 -13.96 -22.36 -24.74
C GLY A 5 -14.50 -22.14 -23.31
N PRO A 6 -15.37 -23.04 -22.82
CA PRO A 6 -16.04 -22.91 -21.51
C PRO A 6 -15.13 -22.95 -20.27
N TRP A 7 -13.86 -23.35 -20.43
CA TRP A 7 -12.89 -23.41 -19.34
C TRP A 7 -12.60 -22.02 -18.75
N VAL A 8 -12.77 -20.95 -19.52
CA VAL A 8 -12.51 -19.58 -19.07
C VAL A 8 -13.47 -19.19 -17.95
N GLU A 9 -14.75 -19.51 -18.09
CA GLU A 9 -15.75 -19.26 -17.04
C GLU A 9 -15.59 -20.18 -15.83
N GLN A 10 -15.00 -21.36 -15.98
CA GLN A 10 -14.67 -22.22 -14.84
C GLN A 10 -13.53 -21.65 -14.00
N TRP A 11 -12.54 -21.02 -14.65
CA TRP A 11 -11.42 -20.37 -13.96
C TRP A 11 -11.81 -18.99 -13.41
N LEU A 12 -12.41 -18.13 -14.23
CA LEU A 12 -12.69 -16.73 -13.87
C LEU A 12 -14.04 -16.52 -13.19
N SER A 13 -14.92 -17.51 -13.19
CA SER A 13 -16.37 -17.33 -12.97
C SER A 13 -17.06 -16.62 -14.16
N PRO A 14 -18.34 -16.94 -14.41
CA PRO A 14 -19.14 -16.24 -15.42
C PRO A 14 -19.20 -14.73 -15.21
N GLU A 15 -19.32 -14.27 -13.96
CA GLU A 15 -19.50 -12.86 -13.61
C GLU A 15 -18.24 -12.03 -13.90
N ARG A 16 -17.06 -12.55 -13.55
CA ARG A 16 -15.81 -11.82 -13.87
C ARG A 16 -15.57 -11.82 -15.36
N PHE A 17 -15.76 -12.95 -16.05
CA PHE A 17 -15.56 -12.98 -17.50
C PHE A 17 -16.55 -12.08 -18.24
N HIS A 18 -17.81 -12.02 -17.80
CA HIS A 18 -18.83 -11.11 -18.34
C HIS A 18 -18.40 -9.64 -18.27
N THR A 19 -17.67 -9.23 -17.23
CA THR A 19 -17.11 -7.87 -17.14
C THR A 19 -16.17 -7.57 -18.30
N TYR A 20 -15.28 -8.52 -18.64
CA TYR A 20 -14.36 -8.36 -19.77
C TYR A 20 -15.07 -8.47 -21.11
N THR A 21 -16.02 -9.40 -21.26
CA THR A 21 -16.84 -9.54 -22.48
C THR A 21 -17.61 -8.26 -22.80
N ARG A 22 -18.18 -7.60 -21.78
CA ARG A 22 -18.83 -6.30 -21.95
C ARG A 22 -17.86 -5.21 -22.41
N LEU A 23 -16.65 -5.18 -21.85
CA LEU A 23 -15.60 -4.23 -22.27
C LEU A 23 -15.04 -4.52 -23.68
N ALA A 24 -15.10 -5.78 -24.11
CA ALA A 24 -14.67 -6.25 -25.42
C ALA A 24 -15.73 -6.11 -26.52
N GLY A 25 -16.95 -5.66 -26.19
CA GLY A 25 -18.05 -5.58 -27.15
C GLY A 25 -18.62 -6.94 -27.55
N GLY A 26 -18.55 -7.94 -26.67
CA GLY A 26 -19.05 -9.29 -26.92
C GLY A 26 -18.01 -10.28 -27.46
N ASP A 27 -16.85 -9.80 -27.91
CA ASP A 27 -15.77 -10.66 -28.42
C ASP A 27 -15.06 -11.39 -27.27
N ARG A 28 -15.20 -12.72 -27.24
CA ARG A 28 -14.60 -13.58 -26.20
C ARG A 28 -13.08 -13.61 -26.26
N THR A 29 -12.48 -13.61 -27.46
CA THR A 29 -11.03 -13.65 -27.63
C THR A 29 -10.43 -12.38 -27.06
N ARG A 30 -10.99 -11.23 -27.48
CA ARG A 30 -10.58 -9.92 -26.96
C ARG A 30 -10.85 -9.77 -25.46
N ALA A 31 -11.92 -10.37 -24.93
CA ALA A 31 -12.19 -10.40 -23.49
C ALA A 31 -11.10 -11.14 -22.71
N LEU A 32 -10.63 -12.28 -23.23
CA LEU A 32 -9.51 -13.02 -22.64
C LEU A 32 -8.21 -12.22 -22.71
N ASP A 33 -7.93 -11.57 -23.85
CA ASP A 33 -6.76 -10.71 -24.01
C ASP A 33 -6.79 -9.50 -23.04
N LEU A 34 -7.97 -8.90 -22.83
CA LEU A 34 -8.17 -7.83 -21.85
C LEU A 34 -7.96 -8.31 -20.41
N HIS A 35 -8.37 -9.53 -20.08
CA HIS A 35 -8.12 -10.13 -18.78
C HIS A 35 -6.62 -10.34 -18.54
N GLU A 36 -5.92 -10.90 -19.53
CA GLU A 36 -4.47 -11.11 -19.45
C GLU A 36 -3.72 -9.78 -19.32
N TRP A 37 -4.08 -8.79 -20.15
CA TRP A 37 -3.57 -7.42 -20.04
C TRP A 37 -3.79 -6.82 -18.64
N ASN A 38 -4.99 -6.98 -18.08
CA ASN A 38 -5.31 -6.50 -16.73
C ASN A 38 -4.46 -7.20 -15.65
N THR A 39 -4.19 -8.49 -15.82
CA THR A 39 -3.35 -9.27 -14.91
C THR A 39 -1.90 -8.79 -14.94
N GLN A 40 -1.34 -8.57 -16.13
CA GLN A 40 0.00 -8.00 -16.31
C GLN A 40 0.11 -6.58 -15.72
N LEU A 41 -0.92 -5.76 -15.95
CA LEU A 41 -0.99 -4.41 -15.40
C LEU A 41 -1.06 -4.41 -13.88
N ASN A 42 -1.84 -5.32 -13.28
CA ASN A 42 -1.90 -5.48 -11.83
C ASN A 42 -0.55 -5.92 -11.25
N ALA A 43 0.17 -6.83 -11.91
CA ALA A 43 1.50 -7.24 -11.48
C ALA A 43 2.51 -6.07 -11.52
N ALA A 44 2.51 -5.28 -12.59
CA ALA A 44 3.35 -4.09 -12.72
C ALA A 44 3.03 -3.02 -11.66
N LEU A 45 1.75 -2.86 -11.30
CA LEU A 45 1.35 -1.95 -10.21
C LEU A 45 1.80 -2.45 -8.83
N LEU A 46 1.74 -3.76 -8.57
CA LEU A 46 2.25 -4.34 -7.31
C LEU A 46 3.76 -4.14 -7.17
N HIS A 47 4.51 -4.24 -8.27
CA HIS A 47 5.92 -3.89 -8.29
C HIS A 47 6.16 -2.44 -7.81
N ASP A 48 5.42 -1.47 -8.35
CA ASP A 48 5.56 -0.06 -7.95
C ASP A 48 5.09 0.18 -6.50
N PHE A 49 4.01 -0.50 -6.07
CA PHE A 49 3.57 -0.47 -4.67
C PHE A 49 4.60 -1.03 -3.70
N ALA A 50 5.32 -2.10 -4.06
CA ALA A 50 6.33 -2.69 -3.19
C ALA A 50 7.41 -1.67 -2.81
N HIS A 51 7.88 -0.86 -3.77
CA HIS A 51 8.82 0.23 -3.49
C HIS A 51 8.23 1.29 -2.56
N LEU A 52 6.99 1.70 -2.80
CA LEU A 52 6.33 2.72 -1.97
C LEU A 52 6.08 2.21 -0.53
N GLU A 53 5.65 0.96 -0.36
CA GLU A 53 5.39 0.35 0.94
C GLU A 53 6.67 0.26 1.78
N VAL A 54 7.76 -0.23 1.19
CA VAL A 54 9.08 -0.26 1.85
C VAL A 54 9.59 1.15 2.12
N GLY A 55 9.39 2.08 1.20
CA GLY A 55 9.75 3.48 1.41
C GLY A 55 9.01 4.10 2.60
N LEU A 56 7.68 3.93 2.65
CA LEU A 56 6.84 4.51 3.69
C LEU A 56 7.14 3.92 5.07
N ARG A 57 7.34 2.60 5.16
CA ARG A 57 7.67 1.94 6.43
C ARG A 57 8.94 2.53 7.04
N ASN A 58 10.00 2.66 6.23
CA ASN A 58 11.29 3.15 6.69
C ASN A 58 11.25 4.66 6.95
N PHE A 59 10.40 5.39 6.23
CA PHE A 59 10.18 6.81 6.44
C PHE A 59 9.52 7.08 7.80
N TYR A 60 8.48 6.33 8.16
CA TYR A 60 7.84 6.46 9.47
C TYR A 60 8.67 5.88 10.59
N ASP A 61 9.39 4.79 10.34
CA ASP A 61 10.32 4.23 11.30
C ASP A 61 11.32 5.28 11.81
N ARG A 62 11.99 5.99 10.89
CA ARG A 62 12.91 7.08 11.22
C ARG A 62 12.23 8.24 11.97
N ALA A 63 10.99 8.58 11.61
CA ALA A 63 10.25 9.64 12.29
C ALA A 63 9.94 9.26 13.74
N LEU A 64 9.50 8.03 13.96
CA LEU A 64 9.09 7.51 15.27
C LEU A 64 10.26 7.21 16.20
N MET A 65 11.50 7.14 15.70
CA MET A 65 12.69 7.06 16.56
C MET A 65 12.80 8.24 17.54
N SER A 66 12.20 9.40 17.23
CA SER A 66 12.13 10.54 18.16
C SER A 66 11.20 10.32 19.36
N ALA A 67 10.39 9.26 19.36
CA ALA A 67 9.46 8.92 20.43
C ALA A 67 10.00 7.88 21.42
N VAL A 68 11.21 7.37 21.19
CA VAL A 68 11.82 6.32 22.01
C VAL A 68 11.95 6.79 23.45
N GLN A 69 11.37 6.02 24.38
CA GLN A 69 11.39 6.30 25.80
C GLN A 69 12.71 5.82 26.45
N PRO A 70 13.12 6.41 27.58
CA PRO A 70 14.29 5.94 28.31
C PRO A 70 14.20 4.44 28.64
N GLY A 71 15.24 3.69 28.30
CA GLY A 71 15.31 2.24 28.51
C GLY A 71 14.89 1.39 27.31
N ASP A 72 14.21 1.98 26.32
CA ASP A 72 13.92 1.33 25.04
C ASP A 72 14.99 1.68 23.99
N ALA A 73 15.17 0.81 23.01
CA ALA A 73 16.08 1.02 21.88
C ALA A 73 15.34 1.39 20.59
N HIS A 74 14.04 1.11 20.51
CA HIS A 74 13.22 1.30 19.33
C HIS A 74 11.79 1.69 19.69
N TRP A 75 11.08 2.40 18.80
CA TRP A 75 9.72 2.88 19.09
C TRP A 75 8.68 1.75 19.24
N THR A 76 9.01 0.56 18.75
CA THR A 76 8.18 -0.66 18.89
C THR A 76 8.38 -1.39 20.22
N ASP A 77 9.34 -0.94 21.03
CA ASP A 77 9.60 -1.51 22.35
C ASP A 77 8.50 -1.09 23.34
N PRO A 78 8.31 -1.81 24.45
CA PRO A 78 7.08 -1.74 25.23
C PRO A 78 6.71 -0.34 25.73
N ALA A 79 7.66 0.43 26.28
CA ALA A 79 7.36 1.75 26.86
C ALA A 79 7.06 2.77 25.77
N SER A 80 7.85 2.77 24.70
CA SER A 80 7.70 3.65 23.54
C SER A 80 6.42 3.37 22.78
N PHE A 81 6.11 2.09 22.54
CA PHE A 81 4.88 1.70 21.86
C PHE A 81 3.64 2.05 22.67
N ALA A 82 3.67 1.85 23.99
CA ALA A 82 2.56 2.23 24.87
C ALA A 82 2.32 3.75 24.92
N ALA A 83 3.39 4.56 24.84
CA ALA A 83 3.29 6.01 24.77
C ALA A 83 2.67 6.49 23.44
N LEU A 84 3.04 5.84 22.33
CA LEU A 84 2.53 6.16 20.99
C LEU A 84 1.10 5.66 20.76
N PHE A 85 0.78 4.49 21.31
CA PHE A 85 -0.49 3.78 21.15
C PHE A 85 -1.02 3.35 22.52
N PRO A 86 -1.60 4.27 23.31
CA PRO A 86 -2.09 3.93 24.64
C PRO A 86 -3.24 2.91 24.54
N ALA A 87 -3.23 1.92 25.43
CA ALA A 87 -4.24 0.86 25.48
C ALA A 87 -5.57 1.36 26.08
N VAL A 88 -6.20 2.33 25.42
CA VAL A 88 -7.53 2.86 25.77
C VAL A 88 -8.59 1.99 25.09
N PRO A 89 -9.66 1.57 25.81
CA PRO A 89 -10.76 0.81 25.22
C PRO A 89 -11.29 1.45 23.93
N GLY A 90 -11.30 0.68 22.83
CA GLY A 90 -11.86 1.08 21.54
C GLY A 90 -10.92 1.74 20.53
N ASN A 91 -9.76 2.27 20.94
CA ASN A 91 -8.94 3.07 20.02
C ASN A 91 -7.83 2.26 19.32
N ASP A 92 -7.07 1.46 20.08
CA ASP A 92 -5.82 0.84 19.59
C ASP A 92 -5.68 -0.66 19.86
N ALA A 93 -6.71 -1.33 20.38
CA ALA A 93 -6.68 -2.78 20.63
C ALA A 93 -6.25 -3.58 19.39
N ARG A 94 -6.70 -3.16 18.19
CA ARG A 94 -6.27 -3.78 16.92
C ARG A 94 -4.79 -3.48 16.61
N THR A 95 -4.33 -2.25 16.82
CA THR A 95 -2.92 -1.86 16.62
C THR A 95 -1.99 -2.71 17.49
N HIS A 96 -2.36 -2.92 18.77
CA HIS A 96 -1.65 -3.80 19.70
C HIS A 96 -1.66 -5.25 19.23
N ALA A 97 -2.82 -5.77 18.82
CA ALA A 97 -2.93 -7.13 18.31
C ALA A 97 -2.10 -7.35 17.05
N ASP A 98 -2.09 -6.39 16.13
CA ASP A 98 -1.29 -6.42 14.90
C ASP A 98 0.21 -6.44 15.23
N LEU A 99 0.68 -5.54 16.10
CA LEU A 99 2.09 -5.54 16.50
C LEU A 99 2.49 -6.84 17.21
N ALA A 100 1.66 -7.36 18.12
CA ALA A 100 1.93 -8.60 18.82
C ALA A 100 1.99 -9.80 17.85
N LEU A 101 1.09 -9.86 16.87
CA LEU A 101 1.10 -10.88 15.83
C LEU A 101 2.37 -10.77 14.96
N SER A 102 2.70 -9.57 14.50
CA SER A 102 3.90 -9.31 13.69
C SER A 102 5.18 -9.65 14.46
N ARG A 103 5.24 -9.38 15.78
CA ARG A 103 6.37 -9.78 16.63
C ARG A 103 6.52 -11.28 16.74
N ARG A 104 5.42 -12.02 16.87
CA ARG A 104 5.47 -13.50 16.84
C ARG A 104 6.00 -14.02 15.51
N LYS A 105 5.51 -13.48 14.38
CA LYS A 105 5.97 -13.88 13.03
C LYS A 105 7.45 -13.55 12.78
N ALA A 106 7.93 -12.43 13.33
CA ALA A 106 9.31 -11.97 13.19
C ALA A 106 10.34 -12.79 14.00
N GLY A 107 9.90 -13.74 14.84
CA GLY A 107 10.76 -14.58 15.67
C GLY A 107 10.68 -14.31 17.17
N GLY A 108 9.65 -13.58 17.63
CA GLY A 108 9.37 -13.38 19.06
C GLY A 108 9.99 -12.12 19.66
N PRO A 109 10.13 -12.04 21.00
CA PRO A 109 10.55 -10.84 21.72
C PRO A 109 11.90 -10.29 21.26
N SER A 110 12.85 -11.17 20.92
CA SER A 110 14.21 -10.83 20.48
C SER A 110 14.32 -10.54 18.98
N ALA A 111 13.21 -10.47 18.25
CA ALA A 111 13.23 -10.16 16.83
C ALA A 111 13.83 -8.77 16.59
N PRO A 112 14.81 -8.63 15.66
CA PRO A 112 15.33 -7.32 15.28
C PRO A 112 14.19 -6.41 14.77
N PRO A 113 14.22 -5.09 15.06
CA PRO A 113 13.16 -4.18 14.64
C PRO A 113 12.83 -4.28 13.16
N GLY A 114 13.83 -4.32 12.28
CA GLY A 114 13.62 -4.46 10.84
C GLY A 114 12.82 -5.70 10.42
N LYS A 115 12.93 -6.84 11.13
CA LYS A 115 12.10 -8.02 10.87
C LYS A 115 10.66 -7.79 11.31
N LEU A 116 10.45 -7.19 12.48
CA LEU A 116 9.13 -6.81 12.96
C LEU A 116 8.43 -5.85 11.99
N LEU A 117 9.14 -4.82 11.50
CA LEU A 117 8.57 -3.84 10.57
C LEU A 117 8.17 -4.45 9.22
N ALA A 118 8.91 -5.48 8.77
CA ALA A 118 8.59 -6.18 7.53
C ALA A 118 7.28 -7.00 7.63
N GLU A 119 6.87 -7.39 8.83
CA GLU A 119 5.62 -8.12 9.09
C GLU A 119 4.39 -7.18 9.21
N LEU A 120 4.59 -5.86 9.23
CA LEU A 120 3.51 -4.88 9.33
C LEU A 120 2.98 -4.53 7.92
N THR A 121 1.66 -4.60 7.76
CA THR A 121 1.00 -4.35 6.47
C THR A 121 1.04 -2.87 6.08
N PHE A 122 0.87 -2.57 4.78
CA PHE A 122 0.70 -1.20 4.32
C PHE A 122 -0.40 -0.44 5.09
N GLY A 123 -1.49 -1.13 5.46
CA GLY A 123 -2.59 -0.55 6.23
C GLY A 123 -2.18 -0.06 7.63
N PHE A 124 -1.25 -0.75 8.29
CA PHE A 124 -0.71 -0.32 9.58
C PHE A 124 0.01 1.03 9.45
N TRP A 125 0.84 1.20 8.41
CA TRP A 125 1.52 2.46 8.15
C TRP A 125 0.51 3.57 7.81
N VAL A 126 -0.48 3.32 6.96
CA VAL A 126 -1.53 4.31 6.65
C VAL A 126 -2.31 4.74 7.91
N LEU A 127 -2.60 3.81 8.81
CA LEU A 127 -3.33 4.07 10.07
C LEU A 127 -2.67 5.15 10.93
N MET A 128 -1.33 5.25 10.90
CA MET A 128 -0.57 6.22 11.70
C MET A 128 -0.91 7.69 11.37
N THR A 129 -1.49 7.94 10.19
CA THR A 129 -1.93 9.29 9.79
C THR A 129 -3.41 9.54 10.04
N SER A 130 -4.16 8.58 10.58
CA SER A 130 -5.59 8.75 10.85
C SER A 130 -5.85 9.82 11.92
N SER A 131 -7.09 10.32 12.00
CA SER A 131 -7.46 11.40 12.93
C SER A 131 -7.15 11.08 14.39
N ARG A 132 -7.33 9.83 14.81
CA ARG A 132 -7.05 9.39 16.20
C ARG A 132 -5.58 9.53 16.59
N HIS A 133 -4.67 9.48 15.62
CA HIS A 133 -3.22 9.52 15.84
C HIS A 133 -2.64 10.93 15.65
N THR A 134 -3.50 11.97 15.63
CA THR A 134 -3.03 13.35 15.44
C THR A 134 -2.11 13.78 16.57
N THR A 135 -2.56 13.64 17.81
CA THR A 135 -1.86 14.16 18.99
C THR A 135 -0.60 13.38 19.35
N LEU A 136 -0.59 12.06 19.14
CA LEU A 136 0.51 11.19 19.58
C LEU A 136 1.49 10.79 18.47
N LEU A 137 1.07 10.80 17.20
CA LEU A 137 1.96 10.45 16.07
C LEU A 137 2.20 11.63 15.15
N TRP A 138 1.12 12.22 14.60
CA TRP A 138 1.26 13.21 13.52
C TRP A 138 2.00 14.46 13.96
N THR A 139 1.42 15.21 14.90
CA THR A 139 1.94 16.50 15.35
C THR A 139 3.35 16.39 15.94
N PRO A 140 3.65 15.44 16.85
CA PRO A 140 4.97 15.39 17.48
C PRO A 140 6.06 14.76 16.60
N HIS A 141 5.73 13.85 15.67
CA HIS A 141 6.75 13.01 15.01
C HIS A 141 6.67 13.02 13.48
N LEU A 142 5.49 12.89 12.88
CA LEU A 142 5.37 12.69 11.42
C LEU A 142 5.36 14.00 10.64
N GLU A 143 4.74 15.05 11.16
CA GLU A 143 4.50 16.30 10.41
C GLU A 143 5.81 16.93 9.90
N ALA A 144 6.84 16.96 10.74
CA ALA A 144 8.15 17.52 10.41
C ALA A 144 8.89 16.77 9.29
N PHE A 145 8.53 15.51 9.04
CA PHE A 145 9.11 14.71 7.95
C PHE A 145 8.44 15.00 6.61
N TYR A 146 7.22 15.54 6.61
CA TYR A 146 6.52 15.94 5.40
C TYR A 146 6.91 17.35 4.94
N PRO A 147 6.73 17.69 3.65
CA PRO A 147 6.94 19.06 3.17
C PRO A 147 6.10 20.08 3.96
N ALA A 148 6.66 21.27 4.18
CA ALA A 148 5.98 22.35 4.89
C ALA A 148 4.57 22.63 4.32
N GLY A 149 3.57 22.77 5.21
CA GLY A 149 2.17 22.96 4.83
C GLY A 149 1.41 21.68 4.47
N SER A 150 2.03 20.50 4.58
CA SER A 150 1.33 19.22 4.48
C SER A 150 0.29 19.10 5.58
N GLN A 151 -0.93 18.68 5.23
CA GLN A 151 -2.04 18.57 6.15
C GLN A 151 -2.35 17.10 6.43
N ARG A 152 -2.41 16.70 7.70
CA ARG A 152 -2.75 15.31 8.11
C ARG A 152 -3.96 14.73 7.36
N PRO A 153 -5.12 15.41 7.25
CA PRO A 153 -6.27 14.85 6.55
C PRO A 153 -5.97 14.53 5.09
N LYS A 154 -5.32 15.45 4.36
CA LYS A 154 -4.96 15.25 2.95
C LYS A 154 -3.94 14.12 2.78
N THR A 155 -2.94 14.07 3.67
CA THR A 155 -1.95 12.99 3.70
C THR A 155 -2.63 11.65 3.92
N HIS A 156 -3.50 11.55 4.94
CA HIS A 156 -4.22 10.33 5.27
C HIS A 156 -5.12 9.85 4.14
N PHE A 157 -5.98 10.73 3.59
CA PHE A 157 -6.90 10.33 2.53
C PHE A 157 -6.16 9.87 1.28
N GLY A 158 -5.07 10.53 0.89
CA GLY A 158 -4.31 10.07 -0.27
C GLY A 158 -3.54 8.76 -0.01
N LEU A 159 -3.03 8.52 1.20
CA LEU A 159 -2.46 7.23 1.59
C LEU A 159 -3.51 6.12 1.64
N ASP A 160 -4.70 6.40 2.19
CA ASP A 160 -5.80 5.43 2.28
C ASP A 160 -6.38 5.08 0.91
N ASP A 161 -6.49 6.06 0.00
CA ASP A 161 -6.85 5.78 -1.39
C ASP A 161 -5.81 4.89 -2.08
N MET A 162 -4.52 5.10 -1.82
CA MET A 162 -3.46 4.21 -2.35
C MET A 162 -3.56 2.82 -1.74
N ARG A 163 -3.85 2.69 -0.44
CA ARG A 163 -4.10 1.39 0.22
C ARG A 163 -5.28 0.66 -0.42
N LYS A 164 -6.39 1.35 -0.65
CA LYS A 164 -7.57 0.78 -1.34
C LYS A 164 -7.21 0.33 -2.75
N ALA A 165 -6.53 1.19 -3.52
CA ALA A 165 -6.10 0.86 -4.88
C ALA A 165 -5.18 -0.38 -4.91
N ARG A 166 -4.20 -0.43 -4.01
CA ARG A 166 -3.29 -1.59 -3.84
C ARG A 166 -4.05 -2.86 -3.55
N ASN A 167 -5.03 -2.82 -2.64
CA ASN A 167 -5.85 -3.99 -2.31
C ASN A 167 -6.66 -4.48 -3.52
N ARG A 168 -7.29 -3.56 -4.27
CA ARG A 168 -8.02 -3.93 -5.50
C ARG A 168 -7.10 -4.60 -6.52
N VAL A 169 -5.90 -4.05 -6.72
CA VAL A 169 -4.86 -4.60 -7.59
C VAL A 169 -4.44 -6.00 -7.12
N ALA A 170 -4.18 -6.18 -5.82
CA ALA A 170 -3.82 -7.47 -5.24
C ALA A 170 -4.96 -8.50 -5.30
N HIS A 171 -6.20 -8.06 -5.38
CA HIS A 171 -7.37 -8.91 -5.63
C HIS A 171 -7.66 -9.15 -7.11
N HIS A 172 -6.77 -8.73 -8.00
CA HIS A 172 -6.88 -8.86 -9.45
C HIS A 172 -8.16 -8.25 -10.03
N GLU A 173 -8.65 -7.17 -9.41
CA GLU A 173 -9.82 -6.47 -9.94
C GLU A 173 -9.51 -5.81 -11.30
N PRO A 174 -10.53 -5.62 -12.17
CA PRO A 174 -10.38 -4.81 -13.37
C PRO A 174 -9.98 -3.37 -13.03
N VAL A 175 -8.91 -2.89 -13.67
CA VAL A 175 -8.43 -1.51 -13.52
C VAL A 175 -8.84 -0.65 -14.72
N ARG A 176 -9.14 0.62 -14.45
CA ARG A 176 -9.40 1.63 -15.49
C ARG A 176 -8.13 2.43 -15.72
N VAL A 177 -7.84 2.72 -16.98
CA VAL A 177 -6.67 3.55 -17.38
C VAL A 177 -6.67 4.91 -16.67
N SER A 178 -7.84 5.53 -16.48
CA SER A 178 -7.99 6.78 -15.71
C SER A 178 -7.47 6.65 -14.28
N ASP A 179 -7.82 5.54 -13.61
CA ASP A 179 -7.52 5.30 -12.21
C ASP A 179 -6.03 4.99 -12.04
N VAL A 180 -5.45 4.24 -12.99
CA VAL A 180 -4.01 3.97 -13.05
C VAL A 180 -3.21 5.27 -13.20
N ASN A 181 -3.64 6.17 -14.09
CA ASN A 181 -2.98 7.46 -14.26
C ASN A 181 -3.05 8.34 -13.00
N ILE A 182 -4.17 8.32 -12.27
CA ILE A 182 -4.31 8.98 -10.97
C ILE A 182 -3.38 8.35 -9.95
N LEU A 183 -3.32 7.02 -9.91
CA LEU A 183 -2.50 6.26 -8.98
C LEU A 183 -1.00 6.54 -9.19
N ILE A 184 -0.53 6.53 -10.44
CA ILE A 184 0.85 6.86 -10.81
C ILE A 184 1.24 8.26 -10.30
N ARG A 185 0.37 9.28 -10.49
CA ARG A 185 0.64 10.64 -10.01
C ARG A 185 0.71 10.70 -8.49
N ARG A 186 -0.16 9.96 -7.80
CA ARG A 186 -0.15 9.87 -6.33
C ARG A 186 1.09 9.16 -5.81
N MET A 187 1.44 7.99 -6.36
CA MET A 187 2.66 7.26 -6.02
C MET A 187 3.88 8.16 -6.16
N ARG A 188 4.03 8.89 -7.29
CA ARG A 188 5.13 9.84 -7.49
C ARG A 188 5.17 10.91 -6.41
N ARG A 189 4.01 11.46 -6.02
CA ARG A 189 3.92 12.50 -4.97
C ARG A 189 4.40 11.95 -3.63
N TYR A 190 3.86 10.82 -3.19
CA TYR A 190 4.22 10.25 -1.88
C TYR A 190 5.63 9.66 -1.84
N ALA A 191 6.09 9.05 -2.94
CA ALA A 191 7.49 8.67 -3.09
C ALA A 191 8.39 9.91 -2.98
N GLY A 192 8.01 11.03 -3.59
CA GLY A 192 8.73 12.30 -3.46
C GLY A 192 8.75 12.89 -2.04
N TYR A 193 7.72 12.65 -1.24
CA TYR A 193 7.73 13.00 0.19
C TYR A 193 8.73 12.15 0.99
N ILE A 194 8.89 10.87 0.61
CA ILE A 194 9.84 9.95 1.24
C ILE A 194 11.28 10.26 0.82
N SER A 195 11.51 10.41 -0.49
CA SER A 195 12.80 10.71 -1.11
C SER A 195 12.61 11.07 -2.59
N ALA A 196 13.23 12.16 -3.03
CA ALA A 196 13.24 12.53 -4.44
C ALA A 196 13.85 11.42 -5.33
N ASP A 197 14.86 10.70 -4.82
CA ASP A 197 15.51 9.60 -5.53
C ASP A 197 14.62 8.37 -5.63
N LEU A 198 13.85 8.04 -4.59
CA LEU A 198 12.86 6.96 -4.65
C LEU A 198 11.82 7.25 -5.73
N GLY A 199 11.30 8.49 -5.78
CA GLY A 199 10.36 8.91 -6.82
C GLY A 199 10.94 8.83 -8.24
N ARG A 200 12.24 9.12 -8.40
CA ARG A 200 12.95 8.96 -9.67
C ARG A 200 13.12 7.49 -10.05
N TYR A 201 13.52 6.66 -9.10
CA TYR A 201 13.77 5.23 -9.29
C TYR A 201 12.50 4.50 -9.74
N ILE A 202 11.38 4.66 -9.01
CA ILE A 202 10.08 4.05 -9.40
C ILE A 202 9.68 4.46 -10.82
N ARG A 203 9.87 5.73 -11.19
CA ARG A 203 9.56 6.21 -12.53
C ARG A 203 10.43 5.55 -13.61
N GLN A 204 11.69 5.23 -13.31
CA GLN A 204 12.63 4.62 -14.25
C GLN A 204 12.43 3.11 -14.39
N THR A 205 11.98 2.42 -13.34
CA THR A 205 11.83 0.96 -13.33
C THR A 205 10.41 0.47 -13.60
N ARG A 206 9.40 1.35 -13.53
CA ARG A 206 8.00 0.96 -13.81
C ARG A 206 7.82 0.47 -15.25
N THR A 207 7.03 -0.57 -15.40
CA THR A 207 6.63 -1.11 -16.72
C THR A 207 5.17 -0.77 -17.07
N VAL A 208 4.45 -0.13 -16.14
CA VAL A 208 3.03 0.23 -16.27
C VAL A 208 2.76 1.07 -17.53
N ASP A 209 3.64 2.02 -17.88
CA ASP A 209 3.43 2.89 -19.04
C ASP A 209 3.36 2.08 -20.34
N ALA A 210 4.27 1.10 -20.53
CA ALA A 210 4.29 0.27 -21.73
C ALA A 210 3.00 -0.55 -21.86
N LEU A 211 2.53 -1.12 -20.74
CA LEU A 211 1.29 -1.89 -20.70
C LEU A 211 0.06 -1.04 -21.02
N LEU A 212 0.01 0.23 -20.58
CA LEU A 212 -1.09 1.12 -20.92
C LEU A 212 -1.22 1.36 -22.44
N HIS A 213 -0.11 1.32 -23.19
CA HIS A 213 -0.11 1.48 -24.65
C HIS A 213 -0.45 0.18 -25.40
N SER A 214 -0.37 -0.98 -24.74
CA SER A 214 -0.62 -2.29 -25.35
C SER A 214 -2.01 -2.85 -25.02
N ARG A 215 -2.97 -2.01 -24.64
CA ARG A 215 -4.32 -2.44 -24.29
C ARG A 215 -5.08 -2.97 -25.53
N PRO A 216 -5.62 -4.19 -25.51
CA PRO A 216 -6.46 -4.74 -26.59
C PRO A 216 -7.81 -4.04 -26.82
#